data_AF-A0A833ZWP8-F1
#
_entry.id   AF-A0A833ZWP8-F1
#
_cell.length_a   1.000
_cell.length_b   1.000
_cell.length_c   1.000
_cell.angle_alpha   90.00
_cell.angle_beta   90.00
_cell.angle_gamma   90.00
#
_symmetry.space_group_name_H-M   'P 1'
#
loop_
_entity.id
_entity.type
_entity.pdbx_description
1 polymer ?
#
loop_
_entity_poly.entity_id
_entity_poly.type
_entity_poly.pdbx_seq_one_letter_code
_entity_poly.pdbx_strand_id
1 'polypeptide(L)'
;MITAILQSRLARTSFDKNRFQSVSEKLHMECKAEMVTPLVTNPGHVCITDTNLYFQPLNGYPKPVVQITLHDVRRIYKRRHGLMPLGLEVFCTEDDLCSDIYLKFYDPQDRDDLYFYIATYLEHHVVERTAESYMLQWQRGHLSNYQYLLHLNNLADRSCNDLSQYPVFPWVLHDYCSLELDLSNPETFRDLSKPVGALNKERLERLLTRYQEMPEPKFMYGSHYSSPGYVLFYLVRIAPEYMLCLQNGRFDNADRMFNSIAETWKNCLDGATDFKELIPEFYGDDVSFLVNNLKLDLGKRQGGQMVDDVELPPWAQSPQDFLQKSKDALESNYVSEHLHEWIDLIFGYKQKGSEAVGAYNVFHPLTYEGGVDLNSIEDPDEKVAMLTQILEFGQTPKQLFVTPHPRRITPKTKSSSQTSSYNASTADSPVSPGEESFEDLTEESKTLAWNNIAKLQLHEQYKIHKEAVTGIAVSCNGSSVFTTSQVSDFIAQSFPQSLENDSTVDQRK
;
A
#
# COMPACT_ATOMS: atom_id res chain seq x y z
N MET A 1 28.96 13.22 -16.93
CA MET A 1 29.57 12.59 -18.14
C MET A 1 28.84 11.29 -18.52
N ILE A 2 28.72 10.31 -17.63
CA ILE A 2 28.04 9.02 -17.91
C ILE A 2 26.58 9.22 -18.35
N THR A 3 25.80 10.05 -17.64
CA THR A 3 24.40 10.36 -17.97
C THR A 3 24.24 10.92 -19.38
N ALA A 4 25.10 11.86 -19.78
CA ALA A 4 25.08 12.44 -21.13
C ALA A 4 25.40 11.41 -22.22
N ILE A 5 26.33 10.48 -21.95
CA ILE A 5 26.65 9.36 -22.86
C ILE A 5 25.45 8.43 -22.99
N LEU A 6 24.79 8.08 -21.88
CA LEU A 6 23.60 7.23 -21.88
C LEU A 6 22.46 7.87 -22.67
N GLN A 7 22.16 9.15 -22.41
CA GLN A 7 21.14 9.90 -23.16
C GLN A 7 21.46 9.98 -24.65
N SER A 8 22.73 10.21 -25.01
CA SER A 8 23.19 10.22 -26.40
C SER A 8 22.99 8.86 -27.07
N ARG A 9 23.35 7.76 -26.39
CA ARG A 9 23.13 6.40 -26.90
C ARG A 9 21.65 6.10 -27.08
N LEU A 10 20.84 6.36 -26.06
CA LEU A 10 19.39 6.14 -26.06
C LEU A 10 18.69 6.94 -27.17
N ALA A 11 19.19 8.14 -27.49
CA ALA A 11 18.67 8.97 -28.58
C ALA A 11 19.09 8.49 -29.98
N ARG A 12 20.16 7.69 -30.10
CA ARG A 12 20.74 7.25 -31.38
C ARG A 12 20.36 5.81 -31.74
N THR A 13 19.80 5.05 -30.82
CA THR A 13 19.35 3.69 -31.05
C THR A 13 17.83 3.62 -31.05
N SER A 14 17.31 2.55 -31.63
CA SER A 14 15.91 2.14 -31.62
C SER A 14 15.83 0.67 -31.23
N PHE A 15 14.63 0.17 -30.97
CA PHE A 15 14.39 -1.26 -30.84
C PHE A 15 14.83 -2.01 -32.11
N ASP A 16 15.48 -3.15 -31.94
CA ASP A 16 15.88 -4.03 -33.05
C ASP A 16 14.70 -4.91 -33.48
N LYS A 17 14.01 -4.53 -34.54
CA LYS A 17 12.81 -5.23 -35.04
C LYS A 17 13.06 -6.68 -35.47
N ASN A 18 14.32 -7.10 -35.67
CA ASN A 18 14.64 -8.52 -35.89
C ASN A 18 14.46 -9.38 -34.63
N ARG A 19 14.17 -8.75 -33.49
CA ARG A 19 13.89 -9.40 -32.22
C ARG A 19 12.41 -9.75 -32.02
N PHE A 20 11.54 -9.36 -32.94
CA PHE A 20 10.16 -9.83 -32.93
C PHE A 20 10.11 -11.35 -33.07
N GLN A 21 9.15 -11.97 -32.39
CA GLN A 21 8.96 -13.41 -32.42
C GLN A 21 8.43 -13.86 -33.79
N SER A 22 7.63 -13.02 -34.45
CA SER A 22 7.14 -13.24 -35.81
C SER A 22 7.29 -12.00 -36.68
N VAL A 23 7.60 -12.22 -37.95
CA VAL A 23 7.60 -11.17 -39.00
C VAL A 23 6.21 -10.61 -39.29
N SER A 24 5.16 -11.29 -38.83
CA SER A 24 3.76 -10.85 -38.97
C SER A 24 3.33 -9.88 -37.88
N GLU A 25 4.11 -9.72 -36.81
CA GLU A 25 3.75 -8.83 -35.70
C GLU A 25 3.64 -7.37 -36.17
N LYS A 26 2.55 -6.73 -35.78
CA LYS A 26 2.29 -5.33 -36.12
C LYS A 26 2.71 -4.44 -34.95
N LEU A 27 3.72 -3.61 -35.18
CA LEU A 27 4.14 -2.58 -34.23
C LEU A 27 3.00 -1.58 -33.99
N HIS A 28 2.65 -1.36 -32.72
CA HIS A 28 1.73 -0.31 -32.29
C HIS A 28 2.46 0.93 -31.79
N MET A 29 3.45 0.73 -30.91
CA MET A 29 4.19 1.83 -30.28
C MET A 29 5.62 1.39 -29.94
N GLU A 30 6.56 2.35 -30.04
CA GLU A 30 7.93 2.24 -29.56
C GLU A 30 8.31 3.54 -28.83
N CYS A 31 8.86 3.43 -27.63
CA CYS A 31 9.38 4.59 -26.90
C CYS A 31 10.58 4.22 -26.01
N LYS A 32 11.20 5.24 -25.42
CA LYS A 32 12.34 5.09 -24.51
C LYS A 32 11.82 4.87 -23.10
N ALA A 33 12.40 3.90 -22.40
CA ALA A 33 12.04 3.62 -21.02
C ALA A 33 13.26 3.09 -20.26
N GLU A 34 13.12 3.00 -18.94
CA GLU A 34 14.06 2.30 -18.07
C GLU A 34 13.34 1.11 -17.45
N MET A 35 13.95 -0.07 -17.49
CA MET A 35 13.46 -1.19 -16.70
C MET A 35 13.96 -1.02 -15.27
N VAL A 36 13.03 -1.00 -14.32
CA VAL A 36 13.30 -0.84 -12.90
C VAL A 36 13.58 -2.21 -12.29
N THR A 37 14.69 -2.32 -11.59
CA THR A 37 15.01 -3.45 -10.71
C THR A 37 15.38 -2.91 -9.32
N PRO A 38 15.43 -3.75 -8.26
CA PRO A 38 15.43 -3.30 -6.86
C PRO A 38 16.33 -2.11 -6.49
N LEU A 39 17.54 -2.00 -7.05
CA LEU A 39 18.45 -0.88 -6.81
C LEU A 39 18.84 -0.06 -8.04
N VAL A 40 18.55 -0.54 -9.25
CA VAL A 40 19.08 0.08 -10.47
C VAL A 40 18.00 0.19 -11.52
N THR A 41 18.09 1.25 -12.32
CA THR A 41 17.30 1.37 -13.53
C THR A 41 18.19 1.08 -14.73
N ASN A 42 17.66 0.31 -15.69
CA ASN A 42 18.38 -0.04 -16.90
C ASN A 42 17.73 0.63 -18.11
N PRO A 43 18.37 1.64 -18.73
CA PRO A 43 17.80 2.32 -19.90
C PRO A 43 17.71 1.41 -21.13
N GLY A 44 16.66 1.60 -21.91
CA GLY A 44 16.39 0.81 -23.10
C GLY A 44 15.19 1.30 -23.91
N HIS A 45 14.72 0.44 -24.80
CA HIS A 45 13.59 0.70 -25.68
C HIS A 45 12.48 -0.28 -25.37
N VAL A 46 11.28 0.24 -25.12
CA VAL A 46 10.07 -0.56 -25.00
C VAL A 46 9.32 -0.51 -26.33
N CYS A 47 8.77 -1.65 -26.72
CA CYS A 47 8.03 -1.82 -27.95
C CYS A 47 6.83 -2.71 -27.68
N ILE A 48 5.65 -2.29 -28.13
CA ILE A 48 4.42 -3.12 -28.07
C ILE A 48 3.91 -3.42 -29.47
N THR A 49 3.61 -4.69 -29.69
CA THR A 49 3.00 -5.21 -30.91
C THR A 49 1.57 -5.63 -30.64
N ASP A 50 0.92 -6.20 -31.65
CA ASP A 50 -0.40 -6.79 -31.53
C ASP A 50 -0.44 -8.09 -30.68
N THR A 51 0.72 -8.62 -30.29
CA THR A 51 0.83 -9.90 -29.56
C THR A 51 1.77 -9.87 -28.36
N ASN A 52 2.77 -8.97 -28.34
CA ASN A 52 3.84 -8.97 -27.35
C ASN A 52 4.20 -7.56 -26.86
N LEU A 53 4.61 -7.50 -25.59
CA LEU A 53 5.36 -6.40 -25.01
C LEU A 53 6.85 -6.79 -24.97
N TYR A 54 7.70 -5.94 -25.53
CA TYR A 54 9.15 -6.11 -25.54
C TYR A 54 9.86 -4.98 -24.81
N PHE A 55 10.95 -5.32 -24.13
CA PHE A 55 11.91 -4.35 -23.62
C PHE A 55 13.34 -4.76 -24.00
N GLN A 56 14.06 -3.86 -24.66
CA GLN A 56 15.44 -4.07 -25.08
C GLN A 56 16.39 -3.15 -24.28
N PRO A 57 17.14 -3.69 -23.31
CA PRO A 57 18.12 -2.91 -22.55
C PRO A 57 19.32 -2.50 -23.41
N LEU A 58 19.86 -1.29 -23.20
CA LEU A 58 21.05 -0.80 -23.93
C LEU A 58 22.33 -1.61 -23.65
N ASN A 59 22.40 -2.26 -22.49
CA ASN A 59 23.54 -3.06 -22.05
C ASN A 59 23.34 -4.58 -22.26
N GLY A 60 22.17 -5.03 -22.73
CA GLY A 60 21.84 -6.44 -22.93
C GLY A 60 21.58 -7.26 -21.65
N TYR A 61 21.43 -6.63 -20.49
CA TYR A 61 21.15 -7.27 -19.20
C TYR A 61 19.71 -6.98 -18.71
N PRO A 62 19.00 -7.91 -18.03
CA PRO A 62 19.40 -9.27 -17.65
C PRO A 62 19.44 -10.25 -18.82
N LYS A 63 18.75 -9.93 -19.92
CA LYS A 63 18.78 -10.66 -21.19
C LYS A 63 18.73 -9.67 -22.36
N PRO A 64 19.13 -10.07 -23.59
CA PRO A 64 19.19 -9.17 -24.74
C PRO A 64 17.85 -8.48 -25.05
N VAL A 65 16.73 -9.18 -24.84
CA VAL A 65 15.37 -8.66 -24.93
C VAL A 65 14.51 -9.36 -23.88
N VAL A 66 13.74 -8.60 -23.13
CA VAL A 66 12.65 -9.08 -22.28
C VAL A 66 11.38 -9.09 -23.12
N GLN A 67 10.64 -10.20 -23.08
CA GLN A 67 9.40 -10.40 -23.83
C GLN A 67 8.32 -10.86 -22.85
N ILE A 68 7.13 -10.30 -23.00
CA ILE A 68 5.89 -10.70 -22.33
C ILE A 68 4.82 -10.87 -23.42
N THR A 69 4.20 -12.04 -23.48
CA THR A 69 3.03 -12.25 -24.34
C THR A 69 1.84 -11.49 -23.76
N LEU A 70 1.14 -10.70 -24.57
CA LEU A 70 0.01 -9.89 -24.09
C LEU A 70 -1.14 -10.76 -23.55
N HIS A 71 -1.32 -11.96 -24.09
CA HIS A 71 -2.30 -12.93 -23.60
C HIS A 71 -2.00 -13.48 -22.20
N ASP A 72 -0.73 -13.42 -21.77
CA ASP A 72 -0.34 -13.92 -20.45
C ASP A 72 -0.54 -12.85 -19.36
N VAL A 73 -0.72 -11.58 -19.75
CA VAL A 73 -0.90 -10.47 -18.81
C VAL A 73 -2.21 -10.62 -18.04
N ARG A 74 -2.13 -10.43 -16.72
CA ARG A 74 -3.25 -10.53 -15.77
C ARG A 74 -3.54 -9.22 -15.08
N ARG A 75 -2.50 -8.47 -14.72
CA ARG A 75 -2.63 -7.20 -14.00
C ARG A 75 -1.65 -6.19 -14.57
N ILE A 76 -2.11 -4.95 -14.65
CA ILE A 76 -1.26 -3.79 -14.97
C ILE A 76 -1.55 -2.67 -14.00
N TYR A 77 -0.49 -2.03 -13.52
CA TYR A 77 -0.61 -0.92 -12.60
C TYR A 77 0.19 0.27 -13.08
N LYS A 78 -0.48 1.41 -13.20
CA LYS A 78 0.19 2.70 -13.24
C LYS A 78 0.83 2.94 -11.87
N ARG A 79 2.13 3.25 -11.86
CA ARG A 79 2.94 3.46 -10.65
C ARG A 79 3.51 4.86 -10.59
N ARG A 80 3.89 5.28 -9.38
CA ARG A 80 4.83 6.37 -9.18
C ARG A 80 6.26 5.83 -9.13
N HIS A 81 7.21 6.59 -9.66
CA HIS A 81 8.63 6.33 -9.51
C HIS A 81 9.33 7.64 -9.12
N GLY A 82 9.98 7.66 -7.96
CA GLY A 82 10.50 8.90 -7.36
C GLY A 82 9.40 9.94 -7.15
N LEU A 83 8.25 9.51 -6.62
CA LEU A 83 7.04 10.33 -6.39
C LEU A 83 6.40 10.98 -7.65
N MET A 84 6.80 10.59 -8.86
CA MET A 84 6.22 11.08 -10.12
C MET A 84 5.47 9.96 -10.86
N PRO A 85 4.38 10.24 -11.60
CA PRO A 85 3.52 9.24 -12.24
C PRO A 85 4.13 8.65 -13.53
N LEU A 86 5.34 8.12 -13.42
CA LEU A 86 6.18 7.67 -14.54
C LEU A 86 6.28 6.15 -14.66
N GLY A 87 5.66 5.39 -13.76
CA GLY A 87 5.81 3.94 -13.72
C GLY A 87 4.66 3.17 -14.36
N LEU A 88 4.98 2.01 -14.94
CA LEU A 88 4.02 0.98 -15.36
C LEU A 88 4.56 -0.40 -15.01
N GLU A 89 3.77 -1.16 -14.28
CA GLU A 89 4.13 -2.49 -13.80
C GLU A 89 3.16 -3.52 -14.38
N VAL A 90 3.70 -4.63 -14.89
CA VAL A 90 2.94 -5.66 -15.63
C VAL A 90 3.17 -7.02 -15.00
N PHE A 91 2.08 -7.73 -14.72
CA PHE A 91 2.07 -9.04 -14.08
C PHE A 91 1.38 -10.05 -14.98
N CYS A 92 2.00 -11.21 -15.15
CA CYS A 92 1.48 -12.38 -15.85
C CYS A 92 0.83 -13.40 -14.91
N THR A 93 0.93 -13.18 -13.60
CA THR A 93 0.33 -14.01 -12.55
C THR A 93 -0.66 -13.21 -11.71
N GLU A 94 -1.68 -13.88 -11.16
CA GLU A 94 -2.72 -13.23 -10.35
C GLU A 94 -2.20 -12.82 -8.96
N ASP A 95 -1.40 -13.68 -8.32
CA ASP A 95 -1.12 -13.58 -6.89
C ASP A 95 0.34 -13.24 -6.54
N ASP A 96 1.25 -13.19 -7.53
CA ASP A 96 2.64 -12.87 -7.23
C ASP A 96 2.81 -11.41 -6.81
N LEU A 97 3.70 -11.26 -5.81
CA LEU A 97 4.18 -10.00 -5.26
C LEU A 97 5.03 -9.22 -6.28
N CYS A 98 5.96 -9.91 -6.95
CA CYS A 98 6.88 -9.32 -7.91
C CYS A 98 6.27 -9.33 -9.31
N SER A 99 6.38 -8.22 -10.03
CA SER A 99 5.94 -8.16 -11.43
C SER A 99 6.94 -8.79 -12.38
N ASP A 100 6.46 -9.26 -13.52
CA ASP A 100 7.29 -9.74 -14.64
C ASP A 100 8.11 -8.63 -15.28
N ILE A 101 7.59 -7.39 -15.30
CA ILE A 101 8.35 -6.21 -15.69
C ILE A 101 7.82 -4.93 -15.02
N TYR A 102 8.74 -4.09 -14.57
CA TYR A 102 8.47 -2.72 -14.15
C TYR A 102 9.23 -1.75 -15.06
N LEU A 103 8.50 -0.89 -15.74
CA LEU A 103 9.01 0.15 -16.63
C LEU A 103 8.80 1.55 -16.03
N LYS A 104 9.82 2.38 -16.13
CA LYS A 104 9.81 3.81 -15.85
C LYS A 104 9.96 4.58 -17.16
N PHE A 105 9.10 5.56 -17.38
CA PHE A 105 9.07 6.40 -18.58
C PHE A 105 9.68 7.77 -18.31
N TYR A 106 10.07 8.46 -19.37
CA TYR A 106 10.52 9.86 -19.30
C TYR A 106 9.35 10.84 -19.41
N ASP A 107 8.24 10.42 -20.02
CA ASP A 107 7.03 11.19 -20.23
C ASP A 107 5.81 10.38 -19.73
N PRO A 108 4.92 10.96 -18.89
CA PRO A 108 3.67 10.31 -18.50
C PRO A 108 2.79 9.90 -19.69
N GLN A 109 2.83 10.63 -20.81
CA GLN A 109 2.03 10.31 -22.00
C GLN A 109 2.47 8.98 -22.61
N ASP A 110 3.78 8.73 -22.74
CA ASP A 110 4.30 7.45 -23.24
C ASP A 110 3.84 6.28 -22.36
N ARG A 111 3.84 6.49 -21.04
CA ARG A 111 3.34 5.51 -20.06
C ARG A 111 1.85 5.24 -20.26
N ASP A 112 1.05 6.29 -20.43
CA ASP A 112 -0.40 6.20 -20.58
C ASP A 112 -0.81 5.52 -21.91
N ASP A 113 -0.11 5.83 -23.00
CA ASP A 113 -0.32 5.19 -24.30
C ASP A 113 0.01 3.69 -24.25
N LEU A 114 1.16 3.33 -23.64
CA LEU A 114 1.53 1.92 -23.48
C LEU A 114 0.52 1.17 -22.59
N TYR A 115 0.10 1.79 -21.49
CA TYR A 115 -0.95 1.24 -20.63
C TYR A 115 -2.23 0.98 -21.42
N PHE A 116 -2.66 1.95 -22.24
CA PHE A 116 -3.87 1.81 -23.05
C PHE A 116 -3.77 0.61 -24.00
N TYR A 117 -2.65 0.47 -24.72
CA TYR A 117 -2.45 -0.68 -25.60
C TYR A 117 -2.54 -2.00 -24.84
N ILE A 118 -1.87 -2.16 -23.69
CA ILE A 118 -1.97 -3.41 -22.91
C ILE A 118 -3.39 -3.62 -22.39
N ALA A 119 -4.04 -2.56 -21.89
CA ALA A 119 -5.40 -2.62 -21.34
C ALA A 119 -6.44 -3.09 -22.35
N THR A 120 -6.33 -2.71 -23.63
CA THR A 120 -7.26 -3.18 -24.68
C THR A 120 -7.26 -4.71 -24.85
N TYR A 121 -6.17 -5.40 -24.50
CA TYR A 121 -6.14 -6.88 -24.49
C TYR A 121 -6.73 -7.46 -23.21
N LEU A 122 -6.73 -6.69 -22.11
CA LEU A 122 -7.28 -7.08 -20.81
C LEU A 122 -8.77 -6.80 -20.66
N GLU A 123 -9.35 -5.88 -21.44
CA GLU A 123 -10.78 -5.54 -21.39
C GLU A 123 -11.71 -6.75 -21.61
N HIS A 124 -11.20 -7.83 -22.21
CA HIS A 124 -11.92 -9.08 -22.33
C HIS A 124 -11.91 -9.95 -21.06
N HIS A 125 -11.12 -9.62 -20.02
CA HIS A 125 -10.83 -10.50 -18.88
C HIS A 125 -10.74 -9.91 -17.46
N VAL A 126 -10.83 -8.59 -17.20
CA VAL A 126 -10.67 -8.10 -15.81
C VAL A 126 -11.67 -7.02 -15.39
N VAL A 127 -12.39 -7.26 -14.30
CA VAL A 127 -13.15 -6.26 -13.53
C VAL A 127 -12.16 -5.36 -12.80
N GLU A 128 -12.23 -4.04 -13.00
CA GLU A 128 -11.42 -3.05 -12.28
C GLU A 128 -11.55 -3.25 -10.76
N ARG A 129 -10.45 -3.64 -10.10
CA ARG A 129 -10.43 -3.93 -8.65
C ARG A 129 -10.01 -2.66 -7.89
N THR A 130 -10.99 -1.90 -7.39
CA THR A 130 -10.74 -0.66 -6.63
C THR A 130 -10.41 -0.94 -5.16
N ALA A 131 -9.89 0.07 -4.45
CA ALA A 131 -9.63 -0.02 -3.01
C ALA A 131 -10.89 -0.38 -2.22
N GLU A 132 -12.04 0.18 -2.59
CA GLU A 132 -13.34 -0.06 -1.97
C GLU A 132 -13.81 -1.50 -2.18
N SER A 133 -13.56 -2.07 -3.35
CA SER A 133 -13.89 -3.47 -3.65
C SER A 133 -13.12 -4.44 -2.76
N TYR A 134 -11.81 -4.24 -2.61
CA TYR A 134 -10.98 -5.05 -1.72
C TYR A 134 -11.35 -4.85 -0.26
N MET A 135 -11.62 -3.60 0.15
CA MET A 135 -12.07 -3.26 1.49
C MET A 135 -13.33 -4.05 1.86
N LEU A 136 -14.35 -4.05 0.99
CA LEU A 136 -15.60 -4.77 1.25
C LEU A 136 -15.39 -6.29 1.36
N GLN A 137 -14.53 -6.86 0.50
CA GLN A 137 -14.20 -8.28 0.55
C GLN A 137 -13.46 -8.66 1.83
N TRP A 138 -12.49 -7.86 2.26
CA TRP A 138 -11.77 -8.05 3.52
C TRP A 138 -12.70 -7.93 4.73
N GLN A 139 -13.56 -6.90 4.76
CA GLN A 139 -14.54 -6.71 5.82
C GLN A 139 -15.45 -7.91 6.01
N ARG A 140 -15.86 -8.55 4.91
CA ARG A 140 -16.71 -9.75 4.90
C ARG A 140 -15.95 -11.06 5.15
N GLY A 141 -14.63 -11.00 5.31
CA GLY A 141 -13.78 -12.18 5.52
C GLY A 141 -13.47 -12.98 4.26
N HIS A 142 -13.75 -12.45 3.05
CA HIS A 142 -13.37 -13.09 1.78
C HIS A 142 -11.87 -12.97 1.49
N LEU A 143 -11.21 -11.96 2.05
CA LEU A 143 -9.77 -11.79 2.01
C LEU A 143 -9.20 -11.89 3.42
N SER A 144 -8.04 -12.53 3.53
CA SER A 144 -7.23 -12.54 4.75
C SER A 144 -6.65 -11.14 5.01
N ASN A 145 -6.14 -10.90 6.23
CA ASN A 145 -5.43 -9.66 6.56
C ASN A 145 -4.18 -9.49 5.67
N TYR A 146 -3.41 -10.56 5.48
CA TYR A 146 -2.25 -10.59 4.60
C TYR A 146 -2.60 -10.19 3.16
N GLN A 147 -3.60 -10.84 2.56
CA GLN A 147 -4.03 -10.55 1.19
C GLN A 147 -4.51 -9.10 1.05
N TYR A 148 -5.27 -8.61 2.02
CA TYR A 148 -5.75 -7.24 1.98
C TYR A 148 -4.61 -6.23 2.04
N LEU A 149 -3.64 -6.43 2.94
CA LEU A 149 -2.43 -5.60 3.02
C LEU A 149 -1.61 -5.62 1.72
N LEU A 150 -1.50 -6.76 1.05
CA LEU A 150 -0.85 -6.85 -0.27
C LEU A 150 -1.59 -6.02 -1.32
N HIS A 151 -2.92 -6.07 -1.35
CA HIS A 151 -3.71 -5.27 -2.28
C HIS A 151 -3.60 -3.77 -2.00
N LEU A 152 -3.62 -3.36 -0.72
CA LEU A 152 -3.42 -1.96 -0.34
C LEU A 152 -2.01 -1.47 -0.72
N ASN A 153 -0.97 -2.24 -0.45
CA ASN A 153 0.39 -1.92 -0.87
C ASN A 153 0.47 -1.73 -2.39
N ASN A 154 -0.11 -2.67 -3.15
CA ASN A 154 -0.21 -2.54 -4.60
C ASN A 154 -0.93 -1.25 -4.99
N LEU A 155 -2.16 -1.00 -4.54
CA LEU A 155 -2.90 0.20 -4.91
C LEU A 155 -2.19 1.51 -4.49
N ALA A 156 -1.33 1.43 -3.47
CA ALA A 156 -0.54 2.55 -2.95
C ALA A 156 0.82 2.75 -3.65
N ASP A 157 1.01 2.14 -4.83
CA ASP A 157 2.22 2.18 -5.67
C ASP A 157 3.46 1.50 -5.06
N ARG A 158 3.26 0.55 -4.14
CA ARG A 158 4.38 -0.25 -3.62
C ARG A 158 4.70 -1.41 -4.55
N SER A 159 5.99 -1.73 -4.68
CA SER A 159 6.49 -2.79 -5.55
C SER A 159 7.75 -3.44 -4.98
N CYS A 160 7.88 -4.75 -5.17
CA CYS A 160 9.08 -5.51 -4.82
C CYS A 160 10.28 -5.17 -5.73
N ASN A 161 10.00 -4.62 -6.91
CA ASN A 161 11.01 -4.24 -7.90
C ASN A 161 11.64 -2.86 -7.63
N ASP A 162 11.15 -2.11 -6.64
CA ASP A 162 11.69 -0.81 -6.22
C ASP A 162 11.81 -0.76 -4.70
N LEU A 163 13.04 -0.91 -4.18
CA LEU A 163 13.28 -0.96 -2.73
C LEU A 163 12.94 0.37 -2.02
N SER A 164 12.89 1.48 -2.75
CA SER A 164 12.49 2.77 -2.18
C SER A 164 10.98 2.87 -1.94
N GLN A 165 10.22 1.95 -2.55
CA GLN A 165 8.78 1.80 -2.45
C GLN A 165 8.38 0.35 -2.17
N TYR A 166 9.17 -0.37 -1.37
CA TYR A 166 8.87 -1.76 -1.03
C TYR A 166 7.55 -1.87 -0.22
N PRO A 167 6.78 -2.97 -0.38
CA PRO A 167 5.60 -3.21 0.42
C PRO A 167 5.89 -3.15 1.93
N VAL A 168 4.95 -2.58 2.69
CA VAL A 168 5.08 -2.33 4.13
C VAL A 168 3.99 -3.10 4.87
N PHE A 169 4.38 -3.78 5.94
CA PHE A 169 3.53 -4.54 6.84
C PHE A 169 3.75 -4.08 8.30
N PRO A 170 2.73 -4.14 9.17
CA PRO A 170 2.89 -3.74 10.56
C PRO A 170 3.78 -4.72 11.33
N TRP A 171 4.53 -4.25 12.31
CA TRP A 171 4.81 -5.08 13.49
C TRP A 171 3.50 -5.45 14.18
N VAL A 172 3.20 -6.74 14.31
CA VAL A 172 1.98 -7.23 14.98
C VAL A 172 2.22 -7.58 16.45
N LEU A 173 3.31 -8.27 16.74
CA LEU A 173 3.63 -8.73 18.09
C LEU A 173 4.45 -7.66 18.82
N HIS A 174 4.29 -7.62 20.14
CA HIS A 174 5.10 -6.85 21.08
C HIS A 174 6.08 -7.75 21.85
N ASP A 175 5.71 -9.02 22.08
CA ASP A 175 6.49 -9.97 22.88
C ASP A 175 7.41 -10.85 22.04
N TYR A 176 8.71 -10.58 22.14
CA TYR A 176 9.78 -11.35 21.52
C TYR A 176 10.76 -11.95 22.53
N CYS A 177 10.40 -11.95 23.82
CA CYS A 177 11.29 -12.34 24.93
C CYS A 177 10.74 -13.50 25.75
N SER A 178 9.42 -13.70 25.79
CA SER A 178 8.80 -14.81 26.53
C SER A 178 9.13 -16.17 25.92
N LEU A 179 9.06 -17.21 26.77
CA LEU A 179 9.25 -18.61 26.38
C LEU A 179 8.07 -19.17 25.59
N GLU A 180 6.87 -18.62 25.78
CA GLU A 180 5.65 -19.02 25.10
C GLU A 180 4.95 -17.80 24.52
N LEU A 181 4.28 -17.98 23.39
CA LEU A 181 3.52 -16.93 22.72
C LEU A 181 2.02 -17.16 22.94
N ASP A 182 1.38 -16.29 23.71
CA ASP A 182 -0.06 -16.34 23.98
C ASP A 182 -0.82 -15.31 23.13
N LEU A 183 -1.41 -15.77 22.03
CA LEU A 183 -2.23 -14.95 21.13
C LEU A 183 -3.63 -14.63 21.69
N SER A 184 -3.99 -15.18 22.86
CA SER A 184 -5.23 -14.79 23.57
C SER A 184 -5.04 -13.59 24.49
N ASN A 185 -3.79 -13.26 24.84
CA ASN A 185 -3.45 -12.11 25.66
C ASN A 185 -3.28 -10.85 24.78
N PRO A 186 -4.10 -9.79 24.98
CA PRO A 186 -3.96 -8.53 24.26
C PRO A 186 -2.59 -7.87 24.40
N GLU A 187 -1.90 -8.05 25.54
CA GLU A 187 -0.57 -7.46 25.81
C GLU A 187 0.54 -8.08 24.95
N THR A 188 0.28 -9.22 24.31
CA THR A 188 1.18 -9.85 23.34
C THR A 188 1.28 -9.03 22.06
N PHE A 189 0.26 -8.21 21.75
CA PHE A 189 0.16 -7.47 20.51
C PHE A 189 0.65 -6.02 20.66
N ARG A 190 1.18 -5.49 19.57
CA ARG A 190 1.42 -4.05 19.43
C ARG A 190 0.09 -3.30 19.37
N ASP A 191 0.05 -2.10 19.95
CA ASP A 191 -0.97 -1.10 19.65
C ASP A 191 -0.88 -0.63 18.17
N LEU A 192 -1.78 -1.13 17.33
CA LEU A 192 -1.86 -0.84 15.90
C LEU A 192 -2.40 0.58 15.60
N SER A 193 -2.96 1.27 16.59
CA SER A 193 -3.45 2.64 16.43
C SER A 193 -2.35 3.70 16.44
N LYS A 194 -1.11 3.29 16.78
CA LYS A 194 0.06 4.16 16.92
C LYS A 194 1.18 3.80 15.95
N PRO A 195 1.88 4.78 15.38
CA PRO A 195 3.13 4.53 14.65
C PRO A 195 4.22 4.03 15.60
N VAL A 196 5.25 3.35 15.07
CA VAL A 196 6.37 2.78 15.84
C VAL A 196 6.94 3.84 16.80
N GLY A 197 7.17 5.05 16.30
CA GLY A 197 7.74 6.16 17.04
C GLY A 197 6.96 6.59 18.28
N ALA A 198 5.65 6.28 18.35
CA ALA A 198 4.76 6.65 19.44
C ALA A 198 4.50 5.53 20.46
N LEU A 199 5.07 4.34 20.26
CA LEU A 199 4.89 3.20 21.18
C LEU A 199 5.65 3.40 22.51
N ASN A 200 6.87 3.93 22.46
CA ASN A 200 7.67 4.28 23.64
C ASN A 200 7.38 5.75 24.03
N LYS A 201 6.80 5.96 25.21
CA LYS A 201 6.38 7.28 25.72
C LYS A 201 7.55 8.24 25.91
N GLU A 202 8.64 7.80 26.52
CA GLU A 202 9.82 8.64 26.77
C GLU A 202 10.49 9.07 25.46
N ARG A 203 10.54 8.16 24.47
CA ARG A 203 11.01 8.52 23.13
C ARG A 203 10.08 9.53 22.46
N LEU A 204 8.78 9.31 22.52
CA LEU A 204 7.79 10.20 21.94
C LEU A 204 7.91 11.63 22.50
N GLU A 205 8.06 11.78 23.81
CA GLU A 205 8.25 13.09 24.45
C GLU A 205 9.46 13.84 23.87
N ARG A 206 10.60 13.17 23.69
CA ARG A 206 11.79 13.77 23.06
C ARG A 206 11.53 14.20 21.61
N LEU A 207 10.80 13.40 20.85
CA LEU A 207 10.43 13.73 19.47
C LEU A 207 9.50 14.94 19.41
N LEU A 208 8.55 15.04 20.33
CA LEU A 208 7.60 16.16 20.42
C LEU A 208 8.30 17.46 20.81
N THR A 209 9.23 17.43 21.76
CA THR A 209 10.05 18.60 22.10
C THR A 209 10.79 19.12 20.87
N ARG A 210 11.46 18.24 20.13
CA ARG A 210 12.15 18.61 18.88
C ARG A 210 11.17 19.17 17.85
N TYR A 211 10.01 18.55 17.66
CA TYR A 211 8.98 18.99 16.72
C TYR A 211 8.47 20.40 17.04
N GLN A 212 8.29 20.72 18.32
CA GLN A 212 7.84 22.04 18.78
C GLN A 212 8.89 23.12 18.50
N GLU A 213 10.18 22.82 18.71
CA GLU A 213 11.30 23.75 18.49
C GLU A 213 11.69 23.92 17.01
N MET A 214 11.33 22.96 16.16
CA MET A 214 11.68 22.96 14.74
C MET A 214 10.97 24.09 13.96
N PRO A 215 11.65 24.80 13.05
CA PRO A 215 11.01 25.72 12.11
C PRO A 215 10.18 24.94 11.08
N GLU A 216 9.24 25.62 10.42
CA GLU A 216 8.51 25.00 9.31
C GLU A 216 9.44 24.73 8.10
N PRO A 217 9.23 23.62 7.37
CA PRO A 217 8.21 22.59 7.58
C PRO A 217 8.58 21.58 8.69
N LYS A 218 7.69 21.41 9.67
CA LYS A 218 7.94 20.53 10.83
C LYS A 218 7.69 19.05 10.53
N PHE A 219 8.51 18.18 11.12
CA PHE A 219 8.32 16.73 11.09
C PHE A 219 8.75 16.05 12.39
N MET A 220 8.08 14.94 12.74
CA MET A 220 8.42 14.14 13.92
C MET A 220 9.49 13.11 13.60
N TYR A 221 9.50 12.58 12.37
CA TYR A 221 10.41 11.51 11.94
C TYR A 221 11.27 11.94 10.76
N GLY A 222 12.59 12.00 10.97
CA GLY A 222 13.56 12.26 9.88
C GLY A 222 13.93 11.00 9.09
N SER A 223 13.64 9.83 9.65
CA SER A 223 13.82 8.52 9.01
C SER A 223 12.44 7.92 8.76
N HIS A 224 12.23 7.39 7.57
CA HIS A 224 10.96 6.79 7.17
C HIS A 224 10.87 5.33 7.63
N TYR A 225 9.66 4.81 7.86
CA TYR A 225 9.45 3.41 8.31
C TYR A 225 9.76 2.35 7.25
N SER A 226 9.96 2.75 6.00
CA SER A 226 10.36 1.90 4.89
C SER A 226 11.33 2.65 4.00
N SER A 227 12.54 2.10 3.82
CA SER A 227 13.61 2.66 2.99
C SER A 227 14.42 1.51 2.38
N PRO A 228 15.18 1.73 1.29
CA PRO A 228 16.02 0.68 0.72
C PRO A 228 16.97 0.06 1.75
N GLY A 229 17.57 0.89 2.61
CA GLY A 229 18.46 0.43 3.68
C GLY A 229 17.75 -0.49 4.68
N TYR A 230 16.50 -0.21 5.04
CA TYR A 230 15.72 -1.06 5.96
C TYR A 230 15.25 -2.36 5.32
N VAL A 231 14.85 -2.32 4.05
CA VAL A 231 14.47 -3.53 3.33
C VAL A 231 15.68 -4.45 3.17
N LEU A 232 16.83 -3.90 2.77
CA LEU A 232 18.06 -4.68 2.64
C LEU A 232 18.63 -5.13 3.99
N PHE A 233 18.39 -4.38 5.07
CA PHE A 233 18.70 -4.86 6.42
C PHE A 233 18.02 -6.21 6.68
N TYR A 234 16.73 -6.37 6.33
CA TYR A 234 16.04 -7.65 6.45
C TYR A 234 16.50 -8.68 5.40
N LEU A 235 16.71 -8.26 4.15
CA LEU A 235 16.92 -9.15 3.02
C LEU A 235 18.38 -9.49 2.70
N VAL A 236 19.35 -9.03 3.51
CA VAL A 236 20.80 -9.22 3.21
C VAL A 236 21.20 -10.68 2.96
N ARG A 237 20.50 -11.65 3.57
CA ARG A 237 20.78 -13.09 3.43
C ARG A 237 20.29 -13.68 2.11
N ILE A 238 19.34 -13.02 1.44
CA ILE A 238 18.76 -13.48 0.17
C ILE A 238 19.15 -12.62 -1.02
N ALA A 239 19.48 -11.35 -0.78
CA ALA A 239 19.89 -10.39 -1.80
C ALA A 239 21.18 -9.65 -1.40
N PRO A 240 22.28 -10.38 -1.12
CA PRO A 240 23.53 -9.79 -0.66
C PRO A 240 24.14 -8.83 -1.67
N GLU A 241 23.95 -9.05 -2.97
CA GLU A 241 24.43 -8.19 -4.05
C GLU A 241 23.86 -6.78 -3.97
N TYR A 242 22.63 -6.62 -3.51
CA TYR A 242 22.01 -5.32 -3.34
C TYR A 242 22.60 -4.59 -2.13
N MET A 243 22.81 -5.29 -1.02
CA MET A 243 23.50 -4.70 0.14
C MET A 243 24.92 -4.25 -0.24
N LEU A 244 25.67 -5.07 -0.97
CA LEU A 244 27.01 -4.72 -1.44
C LEU A 244 27.00 -3.52 -2.38
N CYS A 245 25.98 -3.39 -3.24
CA CYS A 245 25.81 -2.22 -4.10
C CYS A 245 25.61 -0.94 -3.28
N LEU A 246 24.73 -0.99 -2.26
CA LEU A 246 24.43 0.15 -1.39
C LEU A 246 25.62 0.56 -0.51
N GLN A 247 26.43 -0.41 -0.07
CA GLN A 247 27.51 -0.22 0.91
C GLN A 247 28.92 -0.26 0.27
N ASN A 248 29.05 0.19 -0.98
CA ASN A 248 30.34 0.34 -1.69
C ASN A 248 31.20 -0.94 -1.70
N GLY A 249 30.56 -2.10 -1.91
CA GLY A 249 31.21 -3.40 -2.05
C GLY A 249 31.55 -4.10 -0.74
N ARG A 250 30.99 -3.67 0.40
CA ARG A 250 31.15 -4.30 1.72
C ARG A 250 29.80 -4.48 2.39
N PHE A 251 29.70 -5.40 3.35
CA PHE A 251 28.54 -5.43 4.24
C PHE A 251 28.63 -4.31 5.28
N ASP A 252 27.50 -3.96 5.89
CA ASP A 252 27.47 -2.97 6.97
C ASP A 252 28.19 -3.51 8.22
N ASN A 253 28.41 -2.64 9.20
CA ASN A 253 28.96 -3.01 10.49
C ASN A 253 28.10 -4.11 11.14
N ALA A 254 28.74 -5.20 11.57
CA ALA A 254 28.09 -6.36 12.18
C ALA A 254 27.13 -6.01 13.34
N ASP A 255 27.43 -4.98 14.14
CA ASP A 255 26.55 -4.55 15.24
C ASP A 255 25.26 -3.86 14.75
N ARG A 256 25.22 -3.41 13.49
CA ARG A 256 24.04 -2.79 12.85
C ARG A 256 23.29 -3.73 11.90
N MET A 257 23.80 -4.94 11.72
CA MET A 257 23.17 -5.94 10.85
C MET A 257 21.92 -6.55 11.51
N PHE A 258 21.06 -7.15 10.68
CA PHE A 258 19.87 -7.85 11.16
C PHE A 258 20.27 -9.17 11.83
N ASN A 259 20.42 -9.14 13.15
CA ASN A 259 20.98 -10.25 13.93
C ASN A 259 19.92 -10.98 14.77
N SER A 260 18.93 -10.26 15.27
CA SER A 260 17.94 -10.80 16.22
C SER A 260 16.61 -10.09 16.05
N ILE A 261 15.50 -10.84 16.09
CA ILE A 261 14.15 -10.28 16.04
C ILE A 261 13.90 -9.38 17.25
N ALA A 262 14.22 -9.89 18.45
CA ALA A 262 13.99 -9.19 19.71
C ALA A 262 14.84 -7.91 19.81
N GLU A 263 16.12 -7.98 19.41
CA GLU A 263 16.99 -6.79 19.39
C GLU A 263 16.48 -5.75 18.38
N THR A 264 16.03 -6.20 17.21
CA THR A 264 15.48 -5.31 16.17
C THR A 264 14.23 -4.60 16.68
N TRP A 265 13.28 -5.32 17.28
CA TRP A 265 12.08 -4.74 17.86
C TRP A 265 12.42 -3.71 18.95
N LYS A 266 13.33 -4.06 19.86
CA LYS A 266 13.80 -3.15 20.91
C LYS A 266 14.44 -1.89 20.32
N ASN A 267 15.29 -2.02 19.30
CA ASN A 267 15.89 -0.89 18.62
C ASN A 267 14.84 -0.02 17.93
N CYS A 268 13.79 -0.61 17.33
CA CYS A 268 12.66 0.15 16.80
C CYS A 268 11.87 0.91 17.88
N LEU A 269 11.97 0.56 19.17
CA LEU A 269 11.31 1.26 20.28
C LEU A 269 12.19 2.30 20.97
N ASP A 270 13.49 2.02 21.09
CA ASP A 270 14.42 2.82 21.89
C ASP A 270 15.38 3.67 21.04
N GLY A 271 15.65 3.23 19.80
CA GLY A 271 16.54 3.88 18.85
C GLY A 271 16.06 5.29 18.49
N ALA A 272 17.01 6.22 18.39
CA ALA A 272 16.73 7.64 18.14
C ALA A 272 16.16 7.91 16.74
N THR A 273 16.55 7.10 15.76
CA THR A 273 16.22 7.26 14.34
C THR A 273 15.70 5.97 13.71
N ASP A 274 15.27 5.01 14.54
CA ASP A 274 14.87 3.69 14.10
C ASP A 274 13.35 3.51 14.29
N PHE A 275 12.62 3.59 13.18
CA PHE A 275 11.15 3.57 13.14
C PHE A 275 10.62 2.56 12.12
N LYS A 276 11.42 1.57 11.73
CA LYS A 276 11.06 0.63 10.65
C LYS A 276 9.84 -0.19 11.00
N GLU A 277 8.93 -0.28 10.03
CA GLU A 277 7.88 -1.29 9.99
C GLU A 277 8.42 -2.55 9.27
N LEU A 278 7.62 -3.61 9.24
CA LEU A 278 8.00 -4.89 8.63
C LEU A 278 7.76 -4.92 7.12
N ILE A 279 8.22 -6.01 6.51
CA ILE A 279 8.02 -6.39 5.11
C ILE A 279 7.14 -7.65 5.01
N PRO A 280 6.49 -7.94 3.87
CA PRO A 280 5.59 -9.09 3.73
C PRO A 280 6.21 -10.45 4.10
N GLU A 281 7.52 -10.60 3.94
CA GLU A 281 8.29 -11.83 4.17
C GLU A 281 8.14 -12.35 5.61
N PHE A 282 7.92 -11.47 6.59
CA PHE A 282 7.63 -11.86 7.99
C PHE A 282 6.30 -12.61 8.17
N TYR A 283 5.45 -12.57 7.16
CA TYR A 283 4.15 -13.24 7.11
C TYR A 283 4.03 -14.17 5.89
N GLY A 284 5.16 -14.44 5.21
CA GLY A 284 5.27 -15.38 4.09
C GLY A 284 5.73 -16.78 4.53
N ASP A 285 6.00 -17.64 3.54
CA ASP A 285 6.48 -19.01 3.76
C ASP A 285 8.00 -19.17 3.64
N ASP A 286 8.66 -18.21 3.00
CA ASP A 286 10.09 -18.30 2.72
C ASP A 286 10.93 -17.84 3.92
N VAL A 287 11.60 -18.80 4.56
CA VAL A 287 12.51 -18.56 5.69
C VAL A 287 13.91 -18.10 5.27
N SER A 288 14.20 -18.05 3.98
CA SER A 288 15.56 -17.81 3.47
C SER A 288 16.17 -16.49 3.93
N PHE A 289 15.36 -15.46 4.23
CA PHE A 289 15.83 -14.19 4.77
C PHE A 289 16.27 -14.25 6.25
N LEU A 290 15.90 -15.32 6.97
CA LEU A 290 16.30 -15.58 8.35
C LEU A 290 17.52 -16.48 8.47
N VAL A 291 17.88 -17.21 7.39
CA VAL A 291 18.92 -18.25 7.40
C VAL A 291 20.05 -17.87 6.44
N ASN A 292 21.29 -17.91 6.90
CA ASN A 292 22.48 -17.62 6.10
C ASN A 292 22.89 -18.81 5.22
N ASN A 293 21.99 -19.21 4.32
CA ASN A 293 22.19 -20.37 3.42
C ASN A 293 23.43 -20.23 2.53
N LEU A 294 23.78 -18.99 2.15
CA LEU A 294 24.94 -18.68 1.31
C LEU A 294 26.26 -18.63 2.09
N LYS A 295 26.24 -18.79 3.42
CA LYS A 295 27.42 -18.71 4.31
C LYS A 295 28.18 -17.40 4.12
N LEU A 296 27.44 -16.30 4.05
CA LEU A 296 27.99 -14.96 3.89
C LEU A 296 28.86 -14.60 5.09
N ASP A 297 29.98 -13.91 4.86
CA ASP A 297 30.77 -13.30 5.93
C ASP A 297 30.17 -11.94 6.30
N LEU A 298 29.24 -11.97 7.25
CA LEU A 298 28.53 -10.78 7.75
C LEU A 298 29.27 -10.09 8.91
N GLY A 299 30.51 -10.54 9.20
CA GLY A 299 31.37 -9.95 10.21
C GLY A 299 31.10 -10.43 11.63
N LYS A 300 31.78 -9.77 12.57
CA LYS A 300 31.83 -10.12 13.98
C LYS A 300 31.43 -8.91 14.84
N ARG A 301 30.45 -9.10 15.71
CA ARG A 301 29.97 -8.09 16.67
C ARG A 301 31.04 -7.75 17.71
N GLN A 302 30.89 -6.63 18.40
CA GLN A 302 31.81 -6.22 19.49
C GLN A 302 31.92 -7.27 20.61
N GLY A 303 30.85 -8.02 20.89
CA GLY A 303 30.84 -9.12 21.86
C GLY A 303 31.56 -10.40 21.38
N GLY A 304 32.06 -10.41 20.15
CA GLY A 304 32.78 -11.51 19.55
C GLY A 304 31.91 -12.59 18.91
N GLN A 305 30.59 -12.40 18.88
CA GLN A 305 29.67 -13.27 18.17
C GLN A 305 29.71 -12.97 16.67
N MET A 306 29.75 -14.02 15.84
CA MET A 306 29.63 -13.88 14.38
C MET A 306 28.18 -13.59 14.02
N VAL A 307 27.96 -12.77 13.00
CA VAL A 307 26.63 -12.59 12.40
C VAL A 307 26.39 -13.74 11.43
N ASP A 308 25.33 -14.52 11.66
CA ASP A 308 24.99 -15.70 10.86
C ASP A 308 23.46 -15.81 10.67
N ASP A 309 22.81 -16.91 11.05
CA ASP A 309 21.35 -16.99 11.12
C ASP A 309 20.78 -15.93 12.08
N VAL A 310 19.55 -15.48 11.80
CA VAL A 310 18.85 -14.53 12.67
C VAL A 310 18.41 -15.23 13.95
N GLU A 311 18.74 -14.65 15.09
CA GLU A 311 18.28 -15.12 16.40
C GLU A 311 16.77 -14.91 16.53
N LEU A 312 16.07 -16.01 16.77
CA LEU A 312 14.63 -16.05 16.92
C LEU A 312 14.20 -15.84 18.38
N PRO A 313 12.96 -15.38 18.62
CA PRO A 313 12.39 -15.33 19.96
C PRO A 313 12.35 -16.72 20.61
N PRO A 314 12.42 -16.81 21.95
CA PRO A 314 12.45 -18.12 22.63
C PRO A 314 11.22 -19.00 22.36
N TRP A 315 10.07 -18.39 22.07
CA TRP A 315 8.84 -19.10 21.71
C TRP A 315 8.86 -19.72 20.31
N ALA A 316 9.85 -19.42 19.46
CA ALA A 316 9.98 -19.98 18.12
C ALA A 316 11.04 -21.08 18.08
N GLN A 317 10.64 -22.29 17.72
CA GLN A 317 11.54 -23.45 17.68
C GLN A 317 12.39 -23.53 16.41
N SER A 318 11.94 -22.87 15.34
CA SER A 318 12.58 -22.84 14.03
C SER A 318 12.13 -21.60 13.25
N PRO A 319 12.82 -21.21 12.17
CA PRO A 319 12.37 -20.13 11.28
C PRO A 319 10.96 -20.37 10.73
N GLN A 320 10.61 -21.62 10.43
CA GLN A 320 9.27 -22.00 9.94
C GLN A 320 8.21 -21.79 11.02
N ASP A 321 8.50 -22.23 12.25
CA ASP A 321 7.60 -22.05 13.40
C ASP A 321 7.42 -20.55 13.73
N PHE A 322 8.49 -19.75 13.60
CA PHE A 322 8.42 -18.29 13.73
C PHE A 322 7.47 -17.66 12.69
N LEU A 323 7.63 -17.99 11.41
CA LEU A 323 6.77 -17.44 10.35
C LEU A 323 5.32 -17.92 10.50
N GLN A 324 5.09 -19.19 10.86
CA GLN A 324 3.74 -19.70 11.09
C GLN A 324 3.04 -18.95 12.23
N LYS A 325 3.70 -18.79 13.38
CA LYS A 325 3.15 -18.01 14.51
C LYS A 325 2.95 -16.55 14.17
N SER A 326 3.81 -15.97 13.32
CA SER A 326 3.64 -14.59 12.85
C SER A 326 2.41 -14.44 11.96
N LYS A 327 2.15 -15.40 11.06
CA LYS A 327 0.90 -15.46 10.28
C LYS A 327 -0.33 -15.64 11.16
N ASP A 328 -0.27 -16.56 12.11
CA ASP A 328 -1.37 -16.81 13.05
C ASP A 328 -1.69 -15.55 13.87
N ALA A 329 -0.66 -14.79 14.27
CA ALA A 329 -0.82 -13.50 14.93
C ALA A 329 -1.46 -12.46 14.01
N LEU A 330 -0.99 -12.31 12.75
CA LEU A 330 -1.55 -11.38 11.78
C LEU A 330 -3.01 -11.68 11.45
N GLU A 331 -3.38 -12.95 11.35
CA GLU A 331 -4.75 -13.38 11.03
C GLU A 331 -5.63 -13.55 12.28
N SER A 332 -5.11 -13.26 13.47
CA SER A 332 -5.86 -13.35 14.73
C SER A 332 -7.08 -12.42 14.76
N ASN A 333 -8.04 -12.74 15.63
CA ASN A 333 -9.21 -11.89 15.87
C ASN A 333 -8.80 -10.50 16.37
N TYR A 334 -7.82 -10.43 17.28
CA TYR A 334 -7.32 -9.16 17.79
C TYR A 334 -6.83 -8.25 16.66
N VAL A 335 -5.94 -8.75 15.80
CA VAL A 335 -5.45 -7.95 14.66
C VAL A 335 -6.58 -7.62 13.70
N SER A 336 -7.47 -8.56 13.40
CA SER A 336 -8.62 -8.31 12.53
C SER A 336 -9.51 -7.16 13.01
N GLU A 337 -9.69 -7.01 14.31
CA GLU A 337 -10.48 -5.93 14.92
C GLU A 337 -9.75 -4.58 14.91
N HIS A 338 -8.41 -4.57 14.89
CA HIS A 338 -7.58 -3.38 15.07
C HIS A 338 -6.79 -2.94 13.81
N LEU A 339 -6.67 -3.77 12.79
CA LEU A 339 -5.81 -3.52 11.62
C LEU A 339 -6.21 -2.25 10.84
N HIS A 340 -7.50 -1.92 10.82
CA HIS A 340 -8.02 -0.68 10.23
C HIS A 340 -7.34 0.58 10.80
N GLU A 341 -6.93 0.57 12.07
CA GLU A 341 -6.28 1.71 12.73
C GLU A 341 -4.85 1.92 12.22
N TRP A 342 -4.13 0.83 11.91
CA TRP A 342 -2.81 0.91 11.28
C TRP A 342 -2.93 1.32 9.81
N ILE A 343 -3.95 0.82 9.11
CA ILE A 343 -4.24 1.24 7.73
C ILE A 343 -4.50 2.76 7.68
N ASP A 344 -5.20 3.32 8.68
CA ASP A 344 -5.42 4.77 8.77
C ASP A 344 -4.12 5.58 8.83
N LEU A 345 -3.08 5.06 9.50
CA LEU A 345 -1.77 5.69 9.59
C LEU A 345 -1.00 5.63 8.27
N ILE A 346 -1.02 4.48 7.60
CA ILE A 346 -0.13 4.19 6.47
C ILE A 346 -0.75 4.56 5.12
N PHE A 347 -2.04 4.27 4.93
CA PHE A 347 -2.76 4.47 3.66
C PHE A 347 -3.99 5.38 3.80
N GLY A 348 -4.43 5.68 5.03
CA GLY A 348 -5.69 6.35 5.28
C GLY A 348 -5.55 7.80 5.73
N TYR A 349 -6.58 8.27 6.44
CA TYR A 349 -6.76 9.70 6.72
C TYR A 349 -5.76 10.28 7.74
N LYS A 350 -5.08 9.44 8.53
CA LYS A 350 -4.03 9.86 9.49
C LYS A 350 -2.63 9.90 8.88
N GLN A 351 -2.50 9.75 7.56
CA GLN A 351 -1.21 9.82 6.87
C GLN A 351 -0.68 11.26 6.77
N LYS A 352 -1.57 12.26 6.68
CA LYS A 352 -1.20 13.69 6.50
C LYS A 352 -2.15 14.64 7.24
N GLY A 353 -1.78 15.93 7.30
CA GLY A 353 -2.62 16.98 7.88
C GLY A 353 -2.71 16.94 9.42
N SER A 354 -3.75 17.56 9.97
CA SER A 354 -3.96 17.64 11.43
C SER A 354 -4.11 16.27 12.08
N GLU A 355 -4.71 15.32 11.37
CA GLU A 355 -4.92 13.95 11.84
C GLU A 355 -3.61 13.20 12.00
N ALA A 356 -2.65 13.42 11.10
CA ALA A 356 -1.29 12.91 11.25
C ALA A 356 -0.59 13.54 12.47
N VAL A 357 -0.74 14.85 12.70
CA VAL A 357 -0.17 15.49 13.89
C VAL A 357 -0.76 14.91 15.18
N GLY A 358 -2.08 14.75 15.24
CA GLY A 358 -2.79 14.17 16.38
C GLY A 358 -2.45 12.70 16.63
N ALA A 359 -2.13 11.95 15.58
CA ALA A 359 -1.70 10.56 15.66
C ALA A 359 -0.17 10.39 15.80
N TYR A 360 0.58 11.50 15.91
CA TYR A 360 2.03 11.53 15.94
C TYR A 360 2.71 10.91 14.71
N ASN A 361 2.14 11.07 13.52
CA ASN A 361 2.49 10.34 12.30
C ASN A 361 3.06 11.24 11.18
N VAL A 362 3.91 12.21 11.53
CA VAL A 362 4.44 13.20 10.57
C VAL A 362 5.89 12.90 10.20
N PHE A 363 6.12 12.51 8.95
CA PHE A 363 7.45 12.22 8.39
C PHE A 363 8.05 13.45 7.72
N HIS A 364 9.32 13.33 7.30
CA HIS A 364 10.02 14.38 6.58
C HIS A 364 9.25 14.78 5.29
N PRO A 365 9.10 16.08 4.96
CA PRO A 365 8.26 16.52 3.84
C PRO A 365 8.57 15.88 2.50
N LEU A 366 9.86 15.63 2.23
CA LEU A 366 10.32 14.98 0.99
C LEU A 366 9.86 13.53 0.81
N THR A 367 9.33 12.87 1.86
CA THR A 367 8.79 11.51 1.71
C THR A 367 7.39 11.51 1.08
N TYR A 368 6.68 12.65 1.11
CA TYR A 368 5.31 12.76 0.63
C TYR A 368 5.25 13.20 -0.84
N GLU A 369 4.28 12.65 -1.56
CA GLU A 369 3.92 13.13 -2.89
C GLU A 369 3.58 14.63 -2.86
N GLY A 370 4.15 15.38 -3.81
CA GLY A 370 4.00 16.83 -3.87
C GLY A 370 4.77 17.60 -2.79
N GLY A 371 5.57 16.93 -1.95
CA GLY A 371 6.42 17.59 -0.95
C GLY A 371 7.53 18.45 -1.55
N VAL A 372 7.92 18.18 -2.81
CA VAL A 372 8.80 19.01 -3.63
C VAL A 372 8.38 18.94 -5.09
N ASP A 373 8.37 20.09 -5.78
CA ASP A 373 8.20 20.13 -7.22
C ASP A 373 9.58 20.10 -7.90
N LEU A 374 10.04 18.89 -8.26
CA LEU A 374 11.32 18.69 -8.93
C LEU A 374 11.40 19.36 -10.31
N ASN A 375 10.28 19.71 -10.94
CA ASN A 375 10.28 20.40 -12.24
C ASN A 375 10.49 21.90 -12.09
N SER A 376 10.20 22.46 -10.91
CA SER A 376 10.47 23.86 -10.58
C SER A 376 11.95 24.13 -10.26
N ILE A 377 12.74 23.10 -9.96
CA ILE A 377 14.17 23.22 -9.63
C ILE A 377 14.98 23.40 -10.91
N GLU A 378 15.56 24.59 -11.09
CA GLU A 378 16.42 24.93 -12.24
C GLU A 378 17.82 24.32 -12.13
N ASP A 379 18.39 24.26 -10.91
CA ASP A 379 19.73 23.71 -10.69
C ASP A 379 19.72 22.18 -10.81
N PRO A 380 20.44 21.60 -11.80
CA PRO A 380 20.51 20.17 -11.96
C PRO A 380 21.10 19.43 -10.75
N ASP A 381 22.05 20.05 -10.04
CA ASP A 381 22.71 19.41 -8.90
C ASP A 381 21.77 19.34 -7.69
N GLU A 382 21.00 20.41 -7.44
CA GLU A 382 19.94 20.42 -6.44
C GLU A 382 18.85 19.40 -6.76
N LYS A 383 18.42 19.33 -8.02
CA LYS A 383 17.42 18.34 -8.47
C LYS A 383 17.89 16.91 -8.25
N VAL A 384 19.15 16.62 -8.56
CA VAL A 384 19.76 15.31 -8.31
C VAL A 384 19.83 15.02 -6.81
N ALA A 385 20.24 15.98 -5.98
CA ALA A 385 20.31 15.81 -4.53
C ALA A 385 18.93 15.52 -3.92
N MET A 386 17.89 16.23 -4.34
CA MET A 386 16.52 16.00 -3.89
C MET A 386 16.00 14.62 -4.33
N LEU A 387 16.24 14.23 -5.59
CA LEU A 387 15.89 12.90 -6.08
C LEU A 387 16.59 11.79 -5.30
N THR A 388 17.89 11.93 -5.03
CA THR A 388 18.65 10.98 -4.21
C THR A 388 18.05 10.89 -2.81
N GLN A 389 17.69 12.02 -2.18
CA GLN A 389 17.06 12.01 -0.87
C GLN A 389 15.74 11.22 -0.88
N ILE A 390 14.89 11.40 -1.90
CA ILE A 390 13.62 10.69 -2.06
C ILE A 390 13.84 9.17 -2.23
N LEU A 391 14.82 8.78 -3.05
CA LEU A 391 15.07 7.38 -3.38
C LEU A 391 15.76 6.62 -2.24
N GLU A 392 16.64 7.28 -1.48
CA GLU A 392 17.46 6.62 -0.44
C GLU A 392 16.79 6.59 0.95
N PHE A 393 15.95 7.59 1.27
CA PHE A 393 15.41 7.76 2.62
C PHE A 393 13.92 7.41 2.74
N GLY A 394 13.36 6.78 1.70
CA GLY A 394 12.02 6.20 1.72
C GLY A 394 10.92 7.14 1.25
N GLN A 395 9.87 6.53 0.70
CA GLN A 395 8.71 7.24 0.16
C GLN A 395 7.44 6.81 0.92
N THR A 396 6.57 7.76 1.23
CA THR A 396 5.26 7.48 1.84
C THR A 396 4.32 6.91 0.77
N PRO A 397 3.57 5.82 1.04
CA PRO A 397 2.65 5.23 0.08
C PRO A 397 1.58 6.23 -0.36
N LYS A 398 0.93 6.00 -1.50
CA LYS A 398 -0.19 6.83 -1.94
C LYS A 398 -1.31 6.73 -0.90
N GLN A 399 -1.89 7.86 -0.52
CA GLN A 399 -3.08 7.86 0.32
C GLN A 399 -4.25 7.27 -0.47
N LEU A 400 -4.85 6.20 0.05
CA LEU A 400 -5.99 5.50 -0.55
C LEU A 400 -7.32 5.95 0.04
N PHE A 401 -7.33 6.30 1.33
CA PHE A 401 -8.55 6.64 2.05
C PHE A 401 -8.43 8.00 2.74
N VAL A 402 -9.50 8.79 2.69
CA VAL A 402 -9.58 10.12 3.31
C VAL A 402 -10.56 10.19 4.48
N THR A 403 -11.22 9.08 4.77
CA THR A 403 -12.11 8.86 5.92
C THR A 403 -11.58 7.72 6.77
N PRO A 404 -12.02 7.58 8.04
CA PRO A 404 -11.67 6.43 8.87
C PRO A 404 -11.92 5.10 8.16
N HIS A 405 -10.91 4.24 8.13
CA HIS A 405 -11.00 2.93 7.53
C HIS A 405 -11.98 2.08 8.32
N PRO A 406 -12.94 1.41 7.67
CA PRO A 406 -13.95 0.67 8.41
C PRO A 406 -13.36 -0.61 9.02
N ARG A 407 -13.94 -1.05 10.13
CA ARG A 407 -13.54 -2.27 10.84
C ARG A 407 -13.87 -3.53 10.05
N ARG A 408 -13.08 -4.59 10.25
CA ARG A 408 -13.44 -5.93 9.77
C ARG A 408 -14.67 -6.42 10.53
N ILE A 409 -15.57 -7.12 9.86
CA ILE A 409 -16.76 -7.70 10.50
C ILE A 409 -16.32 -9.02 11.13
N THR A 410 -16.01 -9.01 12.43
CA THR A 410 -15.70 -10.24 13.16
C THR A 410 -16.99 -10.91 13.65
N PRO A 411 -17.16 -12.24 13.46
CA PRO A 411 -18.28 -12.96 14.05
C PRO A 411 -18.15 -12.91 15.57
N LYS A 412 -19.09 -12.27 16.26
CA LYS A 412 -19.13 -12.31 17.73
C LYS A 412 -19.29 -13.77 18.18
N THR A 413 -18.27 -14.32 18.82
CA THR A 413 -18.39 -15.58 19.54
C THR A 413 -19.36 -15.34 20.70
N LYS A 414 -20.59 -15.85 20.59
CA LYS A 414 -21.50 -15.92 21.74
C LYS A 414 -20.85 -16.86 22.75
N SER A 415 -20.20 -16.32 23.78
CA SER A 415 -19.82 -17.09 24.96
C SER A 415 -21.11 -17.65 25.57
N SER A 416 -21.36 -18.93 25.37
CA SER A 416 -22.46 -19.63 26.03
C SER A 416 -22.13 -19.70 27.52
N SER A 417 -22.56 -18.70 28.27
CA SER A 417 -22.69 -18.81 29.73
C SER A 417 -23.80 -19.83 30.00
N GLN A 418 -23.42 -21.08 30.24
CA GLN A 418 -24.31 -22.09 30.78
C GLN A 418 -24.75 -21.66 32.18
N THR A 419 -25.92 -21.03 32.28
CA THR A 419 -26.69 -21.00 33.52
C THR A 419 -27.64 -22.19 33.53
N SER A 420 -27.28 -23.19 34.33
CA SER A 420 -28.14 -24.28 34.76
C SER A 420 -29.34 -23.75 35.55
N SER A 421 -30.56 -24.19 35.22
CA SER A 421 -31.72 -24.21 36.12
C SER A 421 -32.82 -25.14 35.58
N TYR A 422 -33.48 -25.82 36.51
CA TYR A 422 -34.29 -27.03 36.36
C TYR A 422 -35.72 -26.84 35.80
N ASN A 423 -36.23 -27.94 35.26
CA ASN A 423 -37.56 -28.29 34.73
C ASN A 423 -38.82 -27.73 35.43
N ALA A 424 -39.85 -27.43 34.62
CA ALA A 424 -41.23 -27.90 34.84
C ALA A 424 -42.00 -28.01 33.51
N SER A 425 -42.76 -29.11 33.37
CA SER A 425 -43.45 -29.61 32.18
C SER A 425 -44.93 -29.21 32.08
N THR A 426 -45.49 -29.04 30.86
CA THR A 426 -46.75 -29.68 30.39
C THR A 426 -47.03 -29.40 28.89
N ALA A 427 -47.73 -30.36 28.25
CA ALA A 427 -48.00 -30.61 26.81
C ALA A 427 -48.78 -29.49 26.06
N ASP A 428 -48.89 -29.40 24.72
CA ASP A 428 -49.17 -30.41 23.68
C ASP A 428 -48.95 -29.87 22.23
N SER A 429 -48.24 -30.62 21.36
CA SER A 429 -48.28 -30.86 19.87
C SER A 429 -48.67 -29.77 18.79
N PRO A 430 -48.34 -29.90 17.45
CA PRO A 430 -47.25 -30.58 16.71
C PRO A 430 -46.57 -29.81 15.49
N VAL A 431 -45.30 -30.15 15.17
CA VAL A 431 -44.58 -30.28 13.86
C VAL A 431 -44.46 -29.12 12.80
N SER A 432 -43.25 -28.50 12.75
CA SER A 432 -42.26 -28.18 11.66
C SER A 432 -42.63 -27.56 10.28
N PRO A 433 -41.65 -27.02 9.47
CA PRO A 433 -40.48 -26.16 9.75
C PRO A 433 -40.33 -24.96 8.76
N GLY A 434 -39.50 -23.94 9.07
CA GLY A 434 -38.88 -23.11 8.02
C GLY A 434 -38.68 -21.61 8.34
N GLU A 435 -37.39 -21.21 8.37
CA GLU A 435 -36.85 -19.88 8.04
C GLU A 435 -37.15 -18.69 8.97
N GLU A 436 -36.25 -18.43 9.92
CA GLU A 436 -36.11 -17.12 10.55
C GLU A 436 -34.84 -16.42 10.04
N SER A 437 -35.05 -15.35 9.28
CA SER A 437 -34.03 -14.40 8.86
C SER A 437 -33.92 -13.25 9.87
N PHE A 438 -32.71 -13.02 10.35
CA PHE A 438 -32.08 -11.71 10.58
C PHE A 438 -32.87 -10.63 11.36
N GLU A 439 -32.66 -10.53 12.67
CA GLU A 439 -32.65 -9.24 13.39
C GLU A 439 -31.68 -9.31 14.59
N ASP A 440 -30.77 -8.34 14.70
CA ASP A 440 -30.54 -7.58 15.94
C ASP A 440 -29.45 -6.50 15.76
N LEU A 441 -29.90 -5.33 15.31
CA LEU A 441 -29.29 -4.04 15.64
C LEU A 441 -29.89 -3.60 16.97
N THR A 442 -29.06 -3.11 17.90
CA THR A 442 -29.51 -2.66 19.22
C THR A 442 -30.58 -1.56 19.10
N GLU A 443 -31.59 -1.61 19.98
CA GLU A 443 -32.75 -0.70 19.99
C GLU A 443 -32.39 0.81 20.07
N GLU A 444 -31.20 1.13 20.57
CA GLU A 444 -30.64 2.49 20.58
C GLU A 444 -30.12 2.95 19.20
N SER A 445 -29.71 2.02 18.34
CA SER A 445 -29.28 2.32 16.96
C SER A 445 -30.46 2.52 16.02
N LYS A 446 -31.56 1.78 16.26
CA LYS A 446 -32.82 1.94 15.50
C LYS A 446 -33.46 3.30 15.73
N THR A 447 -33.32 3.87 16.93
CA THR A 447 -33.96 5.14 17.31
C THR A 447 -33.25 6.39 16.79
N LEU A 448 -31.98 6.32 16.37
CA LEU A 448 -31.24 7.50 15.89
C LEU A 448 -31.25 7.70 14.37
N ALA A 449 -31.59 6.67 13.58
CA ALA A 449 -31.33 6.71 12.13
C ALA A 449 -32.55 7.02 11.22
N TRP A 450 -33.80 6.73 11.59
CA TRP A 450 -34.90 6.79 10.59
C TRP A 450 -36.30 7.18 11.12
N ASN A 451 -36.41 7.87 12.26
CA ASN A 451 -37.71 8.19 12.88
C ASN A 451 -38.65 9.12 12.08
N ASN A 452 -38.25 9.64 10.91
CA ASN A 452 -39.02 10.62 10.15
C ASN A 452 -39.21 10.28 8.67
N ILE A 453 -39.08 9.01 8.25
CA ILE A 453 -39.37 8.65 6.85
C ILE A 453 -40.82 8.98 6.47
N ALA A 454 -41.75 8.88 7.43
CA ALA A 454 -43.15 9.29 7.27
C ALA A 454 -43.36 10.81 7.16
N LYS A 455 -42.32 11.62 7.41
CA LYS A 455 -42.31 13.08 7.18
C LYS A 455 -41.59 13.49 5.90
N LEU A 456 -41.03 12.55 5.13
CA LEU A 456 -40.48 12.87 3.82
C LEU A 456 -41.62 13.35 2.92
N GLN A 457 -41.56 14.63 2.57
CA GLN A 457 -42.43 15.22 1.57
C GLN A 457 -41.69 15.22 0.24
N LEU A 458 -42.41 14.90 -0.83
CA LEU A 458 -41.89 15.10 -2.18
C LEU A 458 -41.57 16.58 -2.36
N HIS A 459 -40.28 16.92 -2.40
CA HIS A 459 -39.87 18.31 -2.58
C HIS A 459 -40.08 18.74 -4.04
N GLU A 460 -39.58 17.94 -4.98
CA GLU A 460 -39.71 18.18 -6.42
C GLU A 460 -39.74 16.86 -7.20
N GLN A 461 -40.37 16.89 -8.39
CA GLN A 461 -40.44 15.74 -9.29
C GLN A 461 -40.11 16.19 -10.72
N TYR A 462 -39.16 15.50 -11.34
CA TYR A 462 -38.70 15.77 -12.70
C TYR A 462 -38.91 14.57 -13.60
N LYS A 463 -39.51 14.80 -14.78
CA LYS A 463 -39.62 13.79 -15.83
C LYS A 463 -38.59 14.09 -16.92
N ILE A 464 -37.37 13.62 -16.68
CA ILE A 464 -36.20 13.91 -17.53
C ILE A 464 -36.03 12.86 -18.63
N HIS A 465 -36.26 11.59 -18.29
CA HIS A 465 -36.10 10.47 -19.21
C HIS A 465 -37.46 9.89 -19.62
N LYS A 466 -37.53 9.33 -20.84
CA LYS A 466 -38.71 8.60 -21.32
C LYS A 466 -38.78 7.17 -20.77
N GLU A 467 -37.63 6.62 -20.39
CA GLU A 467 -37.47 5.27 -19.86
C GLU A 467 -36.91 5.28 -18.43
N ALA A 468 -36.68 4.10 -17.86
CA ALA A 468 -36.19 3.94 -16.50
C ALA A 468 -34.83 4.64 -16.32
N VAL A 469 -34.68 5.34 -15.19
CA VAL A 469 -33.40 5.90 -14.76
C VAL A 469 -32.59 4.78 -14.12
N THR A 470 -31.39 4.52 -14.66
CA THR A 470 -30.50 3.45 -14.21
C THR A 470 -29.37 3.95 -13.32
N GLY A 471 -29.11 5.26 -13.30
CA GLY A 471 -28.11 5.89 -12.44
C GLY A 471 -28.47 7.32 -12.08
N ILE A 472 -28.14 7.71 -10.85
CA ILE A 472 -28.28 9.08 -10.33
C ILE A 472 -26.99 9.44 -9.59
N ALA A 473 -26.43 10.61 -9.87
CA ALA A 473 -25.35 11.21 -9.10
C ALA A 473 -25.67 12.67 -8.79
N VAL A 474 -25.29 13.15 -7.61
CA VAL A 474 -25.49 14.55 -7.20
C VAL A 474 -24.12 15.18 -7.03
N SER A 475 -23.94 16.41 -7.52
CA SER A 475 -22.68 17.14 -7.32
C SER A 475 -22.43 17.37 -5.83
N CYS A 476 -21.15 17.44 -5.43
CA CYS A 476 -20.74 17.59 -4.03
C CYS A 476 -21.29 18.84 -3.34
N ASN A 477 -21.59 19.89 -4.12
CA ASN A 477 -22.21 21.13 -3.66
C ASN A 477 -23.75 21.12 -3.75
N GLY A 478 -24.37 20.00 -4.14
CA GLY A 478 -25.82 19.84 -4.28
C GLY A 478 -26.47 20.62 -5.43
N SER A 479 -25.70 21.32 -6.26
CA SER A 479 -26.24 22.22 -7.29
C SER A 479 -26.75 21.52 -8.55
N SER A 480 -26.30 20.28 -8.78
CA SER A 480 -26.56 19.56 -10.03
C SER A 480 -26.87 18.09 -9.75
N VAL A 481 -27.84 17.56 -10.49
CA VAL A 481 -28.16 16.14 -10.50
C VAL A 481 -27.93 15.60 -11.91
N PHE A 482 -27.18 14.52 -11.99
CA PHE A 482 -26.85 13.78 -13.20
C PHE A 482 -27.65 12.49 -13.21
N THR A 483 -28.32 12.21 -14.33
CA THR A 483 -29.15 11.01 -14.46
C THR A 483 -28.83 10.30 -15.77
N THR A 484 -28.78 8.97 -15.72
CA THR A 484 -28.59 8.11 -16.91
C THR A 484 -29.80 7.21 -17.11
N SER A 485 -30.13 6.93 -18.37
CA SER A 485 -31.21 6.01 -18.75
C SER A 485 -30.69 4.88 -19.64
N GLN A 486 -31.52 3.87 -19.90
CA GLN A 486 -31.17 2.68 -20.69
C GLN A 486 -30.86 3.01 -22.16
N VAL A 487 -31.33 4.13 -22.68
CA VAL A 487 -30.89 4.72 -23.94
C VAL A 487 -29.81 5.74 -23.60
N SER A 488 -28.69 5.72 -24.33
CA SER A 488 -27.41 6.42 -24.07
C SER A 488 -27.45 7.97 -24.03
N ASP A 489 -28.48 8.57 -23.45
CA ASP A 489 -28.65 10.00 -23.27
C ASP A 489 -28.22 10.39 -21.85
N PHE A 490 -27.08 11.09 -21.75
CA PHE A 490 -26.63 11.74 -20.52
C PHE A 490 -27.30 13.11 -20.39
N ILE A 491 -28.04 13.34 -19.30
CA ILE A 491 -28.71 14.63 -19.06
C ILE A 491 -28.25 15.20 -17.72
N ALA A 492 -27.71 16.42 -17.77
CA ALA A 492 -27.34 17.22 -16.60
C ALA A 492 -28.38 18.32 -16.37
N GLN A 493 -28.91 18.41 -15.15
CA GLN A 493 -29.84 19.47 -14.75
C GLN A 493 -29.25 20.27 -13.58
N SER A 494 -29.17 21.59 -13.77
CA SER A 494 -28.72 22.55 -12.75
C SER A 494 -29.92 23.19 -12.07
N PHE A 495 -29.93 23.22 -10.73
CA PHE A 495 -30.96 23.92 -9.96
C PHE A 495 -30.51 25.34 -9.61
N PRO A 496 -31.36 26.37 -9.79
CA PRO A 496 -31.02 27.72 -9.33
C PRO A 496 -30.97 27.75 -7.80
N GLN A 497 -29.88 28.28 -7.24
CA GLN A 497 -29.80 28.62 -5.83
C GLN A 497 -30.93 29.60 -5.48
N SER A 498 -31.73 29.25 -4.47
CA SER A 498 -32.68 30.17 -3.86
C SER A 498 -31.93 31.43 -3.40
N LEU A 499 -32.20 32.55 -4.06
CA LEU A 499 -31.71 33.89 -3.71
C LEU A 499 -32.02 34.16 -2.23
N GLU A 500 -30.98 34.27 -1.41
CA GLU A 500 -31.06 35.00 -0.14
C GLU A 500 -31.39 36.46 -0.48
N ASN A 501 -32.45 36.98 0.15
CA ASN A 501 -32.88 38.37 -0.02
C ASN A 501 -31.77 39.33 0.43
N ASP A 502 -31.20 40.04 -0.55
CA ASP A 502 -30.55 41.32 -0.37
C ASP A 502 -31.57 42.34 0.15
N SER A 503 -31.29 42.93 1.32
CA SER A 503 -31.89 44.22 1.71
C SER A 503 -30.78 45.16 2.19
N THR A 504 -30.11 45.79 1.24
CA THR A 504 -29.52 47.12 1.43
C THR A 504 -30.34 48.13 0.64
N VAL A 505 -31.09 48.97 1.35
CA VAL A 505 -31.60 50.24 0.82
C VAL A 505 -31.15 51.32 1.80
N ASP A 506 -30.25 52.16 1.33
CA ASP A 506 -29.88 53.41 1.98
C ASP A 506 -30.36 54.58 1.10
N GLN A 507 -30.66 55.67 1.80
CA GLN A 507 -30.86 57.05 1.33
C GLN A 507 -32.28 57.56 1.00
N ARG A 508 -32.80 58.29 2.00
CA ARG A 508 -33.21 59.71 1.96
C ARG A 508 -34.11 60.20 0.80
N LYS A 509 -35.26 60.72 1.27
CA LYS A 509 -36.26 61.63 0.70
C LYS A 509 -37.36 61.00 -0.14
#